data_AF-A0AA88ZSM5-F1
#
_entry.id   AF-A0AA88ZSM5-F1
#
_cell.length_a   1.000
_cell.length_b   1.000
_cell.length_c   1.000
_cell.angle_alpha   90.00
_cell.angle_beta   90.00
_cell.angle_gamma   90.00
#
_symmetry.space_group_name_H-M   'P 1'
#
loop_
_entity.id
_entity.type
_entity.pdbx_description
1 polymer ?
#
loop_
_entity_poly.entity_id
_entity_poly.type
_entity_poly.pdbx_seq_one_letter_code
_entity_poly.pdbx_strand_id
1 'polypeptide(L)'
;MGSRKVIEAYKVDINGLAELLGKLVTSYQGLISSSTQLNSMALSKKGQVKDTLLRARRLGRIIDELITVLEQSGDNYMDYCELKSEIIKNTINENYIVSEINEQLSFNE
;
A
#
# COMPACT_ATOMS: atom_id res chain seq x y z
N MET A 1 18.23 18.64 0.62
CA MET A 1 17.02 18.55 -0.24
C MET A 1 16.89 17.24 -1.03
N GLY A 2 17.98 16.53 -1.37
CA GLY A 2 17.91 15.24 -2.09
C GLY A 2 17.20 14.12 -1.32
N SER A 3 17.55 13.91 -0.04
CA SER A 3 17.03 12.78 0.76
C SER A 3 15.52 12.82 0.98
N ARG A 4 14.92 14.02 1.12
CA ARG A 4 13.46 14.16 1.27
C ARG A 4 12.72 13.70 0.01
N LYS A 5 13.21 14.06 -1.18
CA LYS A 5 12.62 13.63 -2.45
C LYS A 5 12.68 12.11 -2.63
N VAL A 6 13.77 11.48 -2.19
CA VAL A 6 13.92 10.02 -2.22
C VAL A 6 12.84 9.35 -1.37
N ILE A 7 12.60 9.85 -0.15
CA ILE A 7 11.58 9.27 0.73
C ILE A 7 10.15 9.57 0.24
N GLU A 8 9.90 10.75 -0.32
CA GLU A 8 8.62 11.07 -0.94
C GLU A 8 8.33 10.18 -2.16
N ALA A 9 9.34 9.90 -2.99
CA ALA A 9 9.24 8.94 -4.09
C ALA A 9 8.99 7.52 -3.57
N TYR A 10 9.70 7.11 -2.51
CA TYR A 10 9.51 5.80 -1.89
C TYR A 10 8.08 5.59 -1.36
N LYS A 11 7.48 6.62 -0.74
CA LYS A 11 6.06 6.60 -0.36
C LYS A 11 5.14 6.39 -1.57
N VAL A 12 5.42 7.06 -2.68
CA VAL A 12 4.66 6.92 -3.93
C VAL A 12 4.77 5.49 -4.47
N ASP A 13 5.96 4.91 -4.45
CA ASP A 13 6.19 3.53 -4.88
C ASP A 13 5.40 2.53 -4.02
N ILE A 14 5.42 2.67 -2.69
CA ILE A 14 4.63 1.84 -1.76
C ILE A 14 3.13 1.95 -2.07
N ASN A 15 2.63 3.16 -2.28
CA ASN A 15 1.23 3.36 -2.65
C ASN A 15 0.89 2.70 -3.99
N GLY A 16 1.78 2.79 -4.97
CA GLY A 16 1.63 2.12 -6.26
C GLY A 16 1.58 0.60 -6.13
N LEU A 17 2.41 0.01 -5.27
CA LEU A 17 2.39 -1.42 -4.95
C LEU A 17 1.09 -1.82 -4.24
N ALA A 18 0.58 -1.00 -3.33
CA ALA A 18 -0.68 -1.25 -2.64
C ALA A 18 -1.89 -1.20 -3.60
N GLU A 19 -1.88 -0.24 -4.53
CA GLU A 19 -2.90 -0.15 -5.58
C GLU A 19 -2.83 -1.37 -6.53
N LEU A 20 -1.62 -1.77 -6.92
CA LEU A 20 -1.40 -2.96 -7.73
C LEU A 20 -1.92 -4.22 -7.02
N LEU A 21 -1.66 -4.37 -5.71
CA LEU A 21 -2.17 -5.47 -4.91
C LEU A 21 -3.70 -5.56 -4.99
N GLY A 22 -4.40 -4.43 -4.83
CA GLY A 22 -5.86 -4.38 -4.97
C GLY A 22 -6.35 -4.86 -6.34
N LYS A 23 -5.67 -4.46 -7.42
CA LYS A 23 -6.00 -4.89 -8.80
C LYS A 23 -5.76 -6.39 -9.00
N LEU A 24 -4.68 -6.94 -8.44
CA LEU A 24 -4.36 -8.36 -8.53
C LEU A 24 -5.36 -9.21 -7.74
N VAL A 25 -5.71 -8.80 -6.52
CA VAL A 25 -6.73 -9.49 -5.69
C VAL A 25 -8.09 -9.52 -6.41
N THR A 26 -8.50 -8.40 -7.00
CA THR A 26 -9.73 -8.32 -7.80
C THR A 26 -9.68 -9.30 -8.98
N SER A 27 -8.55 -9.36 -9.68
CA SER A 27 -8.35 -10.28 -10.81
C SER A 27 -8.37 -11.74 -10.37
N TYR A 28 -7.76 -12.06 -9.22
CA TYR A 28 -7.78 -13.39 -8.63
C TYR A 28 -9.20 -13.84 -8.29
N GLN A 29 -9.98 -12.99 -7.62
CA GLN A 29 -11.38 -13.24 -7.33
C GLN A 29 -12.18 -13.48 -8.63
N GLY A 30 -11.94 -12.66 -9.66
CA GLY A 30 -12.57 -12.82 -10.98
C GLY A 30 -12.28 -14.19 -11.62
N LEU A 31 -11.05 -14.71 -11.50
CA LEU A 31 -10.70 -16.05 -11.98
C LEU A 31 -11.39 -17.15 -11.19
N ILE A 32 -11.46 -17.03 -9.86
CA ILE A 32 -12.18 -18.00 -9.01
C ILE A 32 -13.68 -18.01 -9.35
N SER A 33 -14.31 -16.83 -9.45
CA SER A 33 -15.73 -16.71 -9.83
C SER A 33 -15.99 -17.29 -11.21
N SER A 34 -15.12 -16.98 -12.19
CA SER A 34 -15.23 -17.51 -13.56
C SER A 34 -15.08 -19.04 -13.58
N SER A 35 -14.17 -19.60 -12.79
CA SER A 35 -14.01 -21.05 -12.66
C SER A 35 -15.27 -21.71 -12.10
N THR A 36 -15.88 -21.12 -11.07
CA THR A 36 -17.13 -21.62 -10.47
C THR A 36 -18.27 -21.59 -11.48
N GLN A 37 -18.41 -20.51 -12.24
CA GLN A 37 -19.42 -20.38 -13.30
C GLN A 37 -19.18 -21.41 -14.42
N LEU A 38 -17.95 -21.58 -14.89
CA LEU A 38 -17.63 -22.59 -15.88
C LEU A 38 -17.95 -24.00 -15.36
N ASN A 39 -17.71 -24.29 -14.09
CA ASN A 39 -17.98 -25.62 -13.53
C ASN A 39 -19.48 -25.94 -13.38
N SER A 40 -20.35 -24.92 -13.30
CA SER A 40 -21.80 -25.12 -13.23
C SER A 40 -22.48 -25.21 -14.60
N MET A 41 -21.80 -24.86 -15.69
CA MET A 41 -22.33 -24.94 -17.05
C MET A 41 -22.21 -26.37 -17.61
N ALA A 42 -23.34 -26.97 -18.01
CA ALA A 42 -23.38 -28.35 -18.53
C ALA A 42 -22.51 -28.60 -19.77
N LEU A 43 -22.25 -27.57 -20.59
CA LEU A 43 -21.45 -27.66 -21.84
C LEU A 43 -19.97 -27.26 -21.65
N SER A 44 -19.57 -26.87 -20.44
CA SER A 44 -18.20 -26.48 -20.15
C SER A 44 -17.24 -27.66 -20.23
N LYS A 45 -16.08 -27.45 -20.86
CA LYS A 45 -15.03 -28.46 -20.86
C LYS A 45 -14.28 -28.41 -19.53
N LYS A 46 -14.07 -29.56 -18.90
CA LYS A 46 -13.23 -29.72 -17.70
C LYS A 46 -11.84 -29.04 -17.84
N GLY A 47 -11.30 -29.02 -19.05
CA GLY A 47 -10.04 -28.32 -19.35
C GLY A 47 -10.09 -26.80 -19.14
N GLN A 48 -11.23 -26.15 -19.43
CA GLN A 48 -11.41 -24.71 -19.24
C GLN A 48 -11.42 -24.34 -17.76
N VAL A 49 -12.15 -25.11 -16.94
CA VAL A 49 -12.15 -24.95 -15.47
C VAL A 49 -10.73 -25.09 -14.91
N LYS A 50 -10.00 -26.13 -15.35
CA LYS A 50 -8.62 -26.36 -14.91
C LYS A 50 -7.67 -25.24 -15.32
N ASP A 51 -7.78 -24.73 -16.54
CA ASP A 51 -6.95 -23.62 -17.02
C ASP A 51 -7.16 -22.35 -16.19
N THR A 52 -8.42 -21.98 -15.92
CA THR A 52 -8.77 -20.83 -15.09
C THR A 52 -8.22 -20.95 -13.66
N LEU A 53 -8.32 -22.14 -13.04
CA LEU A 53 -7.75 -22.40 -11.71
C LEU A 53 -6.21 -22.34 -11.70
N LEU A 54 -5.56 -22.81 -12.76
CA LEU A 54 -4.10 -22.71 -12.88
C LEU A 54 -3.64 -21.24 -12.98
N ARG A 55 -4.37 -20.42 -13.74
CA ARG A 55 -4.12 -18.97 -13.80
C ARG A 55 -4.32 -18.31 -12.44
N ALA A 56 -5.41 -18.65 -11.74
CA ALA A 56 -5.67 -18.12 -10.39
C ALA A 56 -4.53 -18.47 -9.42
N ARG A 57 -4.05 -19.71 -9.46
CA ARG A 57 -2.92 -20.15 -8.62
C ARG A 57 -1.63 -19.38 -8.93
N ARG A 58 -1.32 -19.14 -10.21
CA ARG A 58 -0.13 -18.35 -10.59
C ARG A 58 -0.25 -16.91 -10.08
N LEU A 59 -1.44 -16.31 -10.22
CA LEU A 59 -1.71 -14.97 -9.73
C LEU A 59 -1.64 -14.87 -8.20
N GLY A 60 -2.13 -15.89 -7.49
CA GLY A 60 -2.01 -15.97 -6.02
C GLY A 60 -0.56 -15.91 -5.55
N ARG A 61 0.37 -16.61 -6.22
CA ARG A 61 1.80 -16.53 -5.88
C ARG A 61 2.38 -15.12 -6.05
N ILE A 62 2.00 -14.42 -7.12
CA ILE A 62 2.43 -13.03 -7.36
C ILE A 62 1.88 -12.11 -6.28
N ILE A 63 0.63 -12.35 -5.83
CA ILE A 63 0.02 -11.62 -4.71
C ILE A 63 0.82 -11.84 -3.43
N ASP A 64 1.19 -13.09 -3.11
CA ASP A 64 1.97 -13.42 -1.91
C ASP A 64 3.35 -12.73 -1.91
N GLU A 65 4.03 -12.74 -3.07
CA GLU A 65 5.30 -12.02 -3.24
C GLU A 65 5.13 -10.50 -3.06
N LEU A 66 4.08 -9.92 -3.61
CA LEU A 66 3.80 -8.49 -3.49
C LEU A 66 3.45 -8.07 -2.05
N ILE A 67 2.73 -8.91 -1.31
CA ILE A 67 2.46 -8.70 0.12
C ILE A 67 3.78 -8.65 0.89
N THR A 68 4.68 -9.61 0.65
CA THR A 68 5.99 -9.65 1.30
C THR A 68 6.80 -8.37 1.05
N VAL A 69 6.79 -7.86 -0.19
CA VAL A 69 7.47 -6.61 -0.53
C VAL A 69 6.81 -5.42 0.18
N LEU A 70 5.48 -5.35 0.20
CA LEU A 70 4.75 -4.28 0.87
C LEU A 70 4.98 -4.24 2.38
N GLU A 71 5.04 -5.39 3.03
CA GLU A 71 5.36 -5.49 4.46
C GLU A 71 6.75 -4.91 4.74
N GLN A 72 7.78 -5.44 4.07
CA GLN A 72 9.15 -4.97 4.23
C GLN A 72 9.30 -3.48 3.90
N SER A 73 8.66 -3.03 2.82
CA SER A 73 8.74 -1.63 2.41
C SER A 73 8.00 -0.70 3.37
N GLY A 74 6.86 -1.14 3.88
CA GLY A 74 6.05 -0.44 4.86
C GLY A 74 6.76 -0.27 6.19
N ASP A 75 7.40 -1.33 6.70
CA ASP A 75 8.20 -1.29 7.92
C ASP A 75 9.30 -0.22 7.83
N ASN A 76 10.08 -0.24 6.75
CA ASN A 76 11.13 0.76 6.51
C ASN A 76 10.59 2.20 6.46
N TYR A 77 9.39 2.40 5.89
CA TYR A 77 8.77 3.72 5.83
C TYR A 77 8.23 4.16 7.20
N MET A 78 7.76 3.21 8.01
CA MET A 78 7.31 3.46 9.38
C MET A 78 8.47 3.90 10.27
N ASP A 79 9.62 3.20 10.20
CA ASP A 79 10.85 3.59 10.90
C ASP A 79 11.27 5.03 10.57
N TYR A 80 11.21 5.41 9.29
CA TYR A 80 11.47 6.78 8.87
C TYR A 80 10.48 7.78 9.51
N CYS A 81 9.19 7.45 9.55
CA CYS A 81 8.17 8.30 10.14
C CYS A 81 8.40 8.49 11.64
N GLU A 82 8.80 7.44 12.35
CA GLU A 82 9.15 7.48 13.77
C GLU A 82 10.36 8.38 14.02
N LEU A 83 11.46 8.14 13.30
CA LEU A 83 12.68 8.96 13.42
C LEU A 83 12.41 10.43 13.12
N LYS A 84 11.65 10.70 12.04
CA LYS A 84 11.26 12.07 11.69
C LYS A 84 10.45 12.72 12.82
N SER A 85 9.53 11.98 13.43
CA SER A 85 8.70 12.47 14.54
C SER A 85 9.55 12.78 15.78
N GLU A 86 10.53 11.93 16.09
CA GLU A 86 11.47 12.15 17.20
C GLU A 86 12.31 13.42 16.97
N ILE A 87 12.87 13.60 15.77
CA ILE A 87 13.61 14.81 15.41
C ILE A 87 12.74 16.05 15.57
N ILE A 88 11.50 16.00 15.07
CA ILE A 88 10.56 17.13 15.19
C ILE A 88 10.30 17.46 16.66
N LYS A 89 9.98 16.45 17.49
CA LYS A 89 9.76 16.64 18.93
C LYS A 89 10.96 17.30 19.63
N ASN A 90 12.17 16.89 19.28
CA ASN A 90 13.40 17.43 19.88
C ASN A 90 13.79 18.81 19.33
N THR A 91 13.32 19.16 18.13
CA THR A 91 13.63 20.45 17.47
C THR A 91 12.62 21.52 17.82
N ILE A 92 11.35 21.15 18.02
CA ILE A 92 10.31 22.09 18.41
C ILE A 92 10.46 22.41 19.89
N ASN A 93 10.85 23.65 20.18
CA ASN A 93 10.91 24.18 21.54
C ASN A 93 9.52 24.67 21.97
N GLU A 94 9.13 24.41 23.22
CA GLU A 94 7.89 24.92 23.82
C GLU A 94 7.73 26.44 23.64
N ASN A 95 8.83 27.19 23.77
CA ASN A 95 8.84 28.64 23.56
C ASN A 95 8.51 29.04 22.11
N TYR A 96 8.89 28.21 21.13
CA TYR A 96 8.54 28.44 19.73
C TYR A 96 7.03 28.24 19.51
N ILE A 97 6.45 27.19 20.09
CA ILE A 97 4.99 26.97 20.02
C ILE A 97 4.23 28.08 20.73
N VAL A 98 4.68 28.49 21.93
CA VAL A 98 4.06 29.60 22.69
C VAL A 98 4.12 30.90 21.87
N SER A 99 5.23 31.17 21.19
CA SER A 99 5.36 32.34 20.32
C SER A 99 4.40 32.29 19.14
N GLU A 100 4.26 31.13 18.49
CA GLU A 100 3.34 30.95 17.36
C GLU A 100 1.87 31.13 17.78
N ILE A 101 1.48 30.59 18.94
CA ILE A 101 0.13 30.76 19.50
C ILE A 101 -0.15 32.23 19.81
N ASN A 102 0.80 32.92 20.44
CA ASN A 102 0.65 34.34 20.79
C ASN A 102 0.55 35.23 19.54
N GLU A 103 1.32 34.96 18.49
CA GLU A 103 1.18 35.65 17.20
C GLU A 103 -0.23 35.44 16.64
N GLN A 104 -0.73 34.21 16.58
CA GLN A 104 -2.09 33.94 16.06
C GLN A 104 -3.20 34.60 16.88
N LEU A 105 -3.06 34.69 18.20
CA LEU A 105 -4.00 35.41 19.05
C LEU A 105 -3.95 36.92 18.79
N SER A 106 -2.75 37.49 18.57
CA SER A 106 -2.58 38.92 18.29
C SER A 106 -3.11 39.37 16.92
N PHE A 107 -3.22 38.46 15.94
CA PHE A 107 -3.82 38.74 14.63
C PHE A 107 -5.35 38.60 14.61
N ASN A 108 -5.96 38.11 15.71
CA ASN A 108 -7.41 37.96 15.87
C ASN A 108 -8.05 39.08 16.73
N GLU A 109 -7.28 40.10 17.10
CA GLU A 109 -7.74 41.38 17.68
C GLU A 109 -7.70 42.51 16.64
#